data_AF-A0A2D3WJA3-F1
#
_entry.id   AF-A0A2D3WJA3-F1
#
_cell.length_a   1.000
_cell.length_b   1.000
_cell.length_c   1.000
_cell.angle_alpha   90.00
_cell.angle_beta   90.00
_cell.angle_gamma   90.00
#
_symmetry.space_group_name_H-M   'P 1'
#
loop_
_entity.id
_entity.type
_entity.pdbx_description
1 polymer ?
#
loop_
_entity_poly.entity_id
_entity_poly.type
_entity_poly.pdbx_seq_one_letter_code
_entity_poly.pdbx_strand_id
1 'polypeptide(L)'
;MNYLIIFISMLLFFTGCTTQNTRVAPKINQAANISDNEKNTTKETISKKIPQKPKKIIALKKVEDNNFSPEYMYPEDNAKEMKVAADAQETSTPPEAPGPIITKEECISMIGQEKFDKYTALLGSEEASIKRCQMIKKVQQ
;
A
#
# COMPACT_ATOMS: atom_id res chain seq x y z
N MET A 1 9.57 -26.54 47.65
CA MET A 1 10.10 -25.19 47.37
C MET A 1 10.00 -24.77 45.90
N ASN A 2 9.98 -25.70 44.94
CA ASN A 2 9.93 -25.36 43.51
C ASN A 2 8.56 -24.80 43.03
N TYR A 3 7.45 -25.13 43.71
CA TYR A 3 6.13 -24.59 43.38
C TYR A 3 5.90 -23.15 43.87
N LEU A 4 6.70 -22.69 44.85
CA LEU A 4 6.61 -21.32 45.38
C LEU A 4 7.12 -20.29 44.34
N ILE A 5 8.16 -20.67 43.59
CA ILE A 5 8.76 -19.81 42.55
C ILE A 5 7.82 -19.68 41.35
N ILE A 6 7.10 -20.75 41.00
CA ILE A 6 6.12 -20.74 39.89
C ILE A 6 4.92 -19.84 40.25
N PHE A 7 4.46 -19.88 41.49
CA PHE A 7 3.35 -19.03 41.95
C PHE A 7 3.71 -17.53 41.95
N ILE A 8 4.95 -17.17 42.28
CA ILE A 8 5.42 -15.77 42.29
C ILE A 8 5.56 -15.21 40.87
N SER A 9 5.99 -16.03 39.91
CA SER A 9 6.07 -15.63 38.49
C SER A 9 4.70 -15.29 37.90
N MET A 10 3.66 -16.06 38.25
CA MET A 10 2.32 -15.87 37.67
C MET A 10 1.60 -14.60 38.16
N LEU A 11 1.92 -14.09 39.35
CA LEU A 11 1.33 -12.85 39.88
C LEU A 11 1.87 -11.57 39.21
N LEU A 12 3.07 -11.61 38.63
CA LEU A 12 3.68 -10.42 37.99
C LEU A 12 3.12 -10.11 36.60
N PHE A 13 2.36 -11.02 35.98
CA PHE A 13 1.78 -10.80 34.64
C PHE A 13 0.38 -10.17 34.65
N PHE A 14 -0.26 -9.97 35.80
CA PHE A 14 -1.64 -9.44 35.88
C PHE A 14 -1.77 -7.97 36.28
N THR A 15 -0.68 -7.23 36.54
CA THR A 15 -0.74 -5.81 36.96
C THR A 15 -0.50 -4.79 35.83
N GLY A 16 -0.49 -5.22 34.56
CA GLY A 16 -0.10 -4.39 33.41
C GLY A 16 -1.20 -3.94 32.44
N CYS A 17 -2.48 -3.87 32.82
CA CYS A 17 -3.54 -3.36 31.95
C CYS A 17 -4.49 -2.38 32.66
N THR A 18 -4.04 -1.13 32.83
CA THR A 18 -4.91 0.02 33.07
C THR A 18 -4.63 1.11 32.03
N THR A 19 -4.89 0.80 30.75
CA THR A 19 -5.10 1.88 29.78
C THR A 19 -6.58 2.22 29.79
N GLN A 20 -6.95 3.21 30.60
CA GLN A 20 -8.24 3.89 30.50
C GLN A 20 -8.37 4.44 29.07
N ASN A 21 -9.16 3.77 28.24
CA ASN A 21 -9.63 4.33 26.98
C ASN A 21 -11.08 4.80 27.18
N THR A 22 -11.25 5.84 28.01
CA THR A 22 -12.48 6.61 28.05
C THR A 22 -12.51 7.50 26.82
N ARG A 23 -13.11 6.98 25.73
CA ARG A 23 -13.64 7.85 24.67
C ARG A 23 -14.77 8.69 25.27
N VAL A 24 -14.41 9.86 25.78
CA VAL A 24 -15.37 10.94 25.99
C VAL A 24 -15.82 11.39 24.61
N ALA A 25 -17.02 10.97 24.20
CA ALA A 25 -17.71 11.59 23.09
C ALA A 25 -17.83 13.10 23.39
N PRO A 26 -17.50 14.01 22.44
CA PRO A 26 -17.78 15.41 22.64
C PRO A 26 -19.30 15.57 22.77
N LYS A 27 -19.76 15.91 23.98
CA LYS A 27 -21.09 16.46 24.18
C LYS A 27 -21.14 17.76 23.40
N ILE A 28 -21.86 17.74 22.28
CA ILE A 28 -22.31 18.93 21.58
C ILE A 28 -23.21 19.66 22.56
N ASN A 29 -22.67 20.66 23.26
CA ASN A 29 -23.47 21.68 23.92
C ASN A 29 -24.07 22.54 22.80
N GLN A 30 -25.19 22.10 22.22
CA GLN A 30 -26.12 23.06 21.62
C GLN A 30 -26.87 23.70 22.79
N ALA A 31 -26.22 24.73 23.33
CA ALA A 31 -26.86 25.70 24.19
C ALA A 31 -27.97 26.36 23.37
N ALA A 32 -29.19 26.19 23.88
CA ALA A 32 -30.19 27.22 24.08
C ALA A 32 -30.32 28.32 23.01
N ASN A 33 -31.53 28.35 22.44
CA ASN A 33 -32.25 29.54 22.02
C ASN A 33 -31.64 30.87 22.47
N ILE A 34 -31.14 31.64 21.51
CA ILE A 34 -31.17 33.10 21.59
C ILE A 34 -32.11 33.55 20.48
N SER A 35 -33.35 33.79 20.88
CA SER A 35 -34.24 34.73 20.21
C SER A 35 -33.62 36.10 20.43
N ASP A 36 -33.14 36.73 19.35
CA ASP A 36 -33.13 38.18 19.25
C ASP A 36 -33.48 38.55 17.81
N ASN A 37 -34.71 39.02 17.64
CA ASN A 37 -35.14 39.78 16.49
C ASN A 37 -34.36 41.10 16.50
N GLU A 38 -33.18 41.12 15.87
CA GLU A 38 -32.49 42.37 15.56
C GLU A 38 -32.65 42.74 14.09
N LYS A 39 -33.45 43.78 13.91
CA LYS A 39 -33.84 44.51 12.71
C LYS A 39 -32.61 44.90 11.88
N ASN A 40 -32.25 44.09 10.89
CA ASN A 40 -31.16 44.45 9.98
C ASN A 40 -31.65 45.46 8.93
N THR A 41 -31.36 46.71 9.24
CA THR A 41 -31.35 47.87 8.35
C THR A 41 -30.69 47.51 7.01
N THR A 42 -31.42 47.71 5.92
CA THR A 42 -30.95 47.62 4.53
C THR A 42 -29.70 48.49 4.35
N LYS A 43 -28.52 47.88 4.43
CA LYS A 43 -27.29 48.53 3.98
C LYS A 43 -27.22 48.40 2.47
N GLU A 44 -27.57 49.48 1.78
CA GLU A 44 -27.33 49.62 0.35
C GLU A 44 -25.86 49.33 0.07
N THR A 45 -25.62 48.16 -0.52
CA THR A 45 -24.29 47.76 -0.95
C THR A 45 -24.02 48.50 -2.25
N ILE A 46 -23.36 49.65 -2.17
CA ILE A 46 -22.81 50.34 -3.33
C ILE A 46 -21.77 49.40 -3.94
N SER A 47 -22.19 48.67 -4.97
CA SER A 47 -21.35 47.77 -5.74
C SER A 47 -20.32 48.58 -6.51
N LYS A 48 -19.13 48.72 -5.93
CA LYS A 48 -17.98 49.32 -6.60
C LYS A 48 -17.56 48.36 -7.71
N LYS A 49 -17.95 48.65 -8.96
CA LYS A 49 -17.54 47.88 -10.15
C LYS A 49 -16.02 47.86 -10.23
N ILE A 50 -15.42 46.72 -9.90
CA ILE A 50 -13.99 46.49 -10.05
C ILE A 50 -13.70 46.45 -11.56
N PRO A 51 -12.76 47.26 -12.09
CA PRO A 51 -12.39 47.19 -13.50
C PRO A 51 -11.79 45.81 -13.78
N GLN A 52 -12.40 45.05 -14.68
CA GLN A 52 -11.89 43.74 -15.07
C GLN A 52 -10.59 43.91 -15.86
N LYS A 53 -9.54 43.19 -15.44
CA LYS A 53 -8.26 43.17 -16.14
C LYS A 53 -8.46 42.60 -17.55
N PRO A 54 -7.89 43.22 -18.61
CA PRO A 54 -8.02 42.73 -19.97
C PRO A 54 -7.41 41.33 -20.10
N LYS A 55 -8.23 40.37 -20.56
CA LYS A 55 -7.79 39.00 -20.86
C LYS A 55 -7.12 39.00 -22.23
N LYS A 56 -5.85 38.61 -22.28
CA LYS A 56 -5.16 38.38 -23.56
C LYS A 56 -5.64 37.04 -24.12
N ILE A 57 -6.03 37.04 -25.39
CA ILE A 57 -6.28 35.81 -26.15
C ILE A 57 -4.91 35.29 -26.60
N ILE A 58 -4.46 34.17 -26.03
CA ILE A 58 -3.21 33.52 -26.42
C ILE A 58 -3.57 32.39 -27.38
N ALA A 59 -3.05 32.42 -28.60
CA ALA A 59 -3.16 31.31 -29.52
C ALA A 59 -2.27 30.16 -29.02
N LEU A 60 -2.83 28.95 -28.96
CA LEU A 60 -2.04 27.77 -28.61
C LEU A 60 -1.02 27.51 -29.72
N LYS A 61 0.24 27.36 -29.35
CA LYS A 61 1.29 26.92 -30.26
C LYS A 61 1.22 25.39 -30.37
N LYS A 62 1.35 24.87 -31.59
CA LYS A 62 1.52 23.44 -31.82
C LYS A 62 2.90 23.03 -31.30
N VAL A 63 2.94 22.02 -30.44
CA VAL A 63 4.18 21.39 -29.97
C VAL A 63 4.29 20.07 -30.72
N GLU A 64 5.42 19.85 -31.37
CA GLU A 64 5.74 18.57 -32.02
C GLU A 64 6.48 17.69 -31.02
N ASP A 65 5.95 16.50 -30.79
CA ASP A 65 6.61 15.48 -29.97
C ASP A 65 7.33 14.51 -30.91
N ASN A 66 8.64 14.68 -31.01
CA ASN A 66 9.52 13.83 -31.81
C ASN A 66 10.17 12.73 -30.97
N ASN A 67 9.71 12.50 -29.74
CA ASN A 67 10.29 11.53 -28.81
C ASN A 67 9.62 10.14 -28.88
N PHE A 68 8.79 9.89 -29.90
CA PHE A 68 8.19 8.58 -30.13
C PHE A 68 9.04 7.77 -31.13
N SER A 69 9.57 6.62 -30.68
CA SER A 69 10.14 5.59 -31.57
C SER A 69 9.37 4.28 -31.36
N PRO A 70 8.70 3.76 -32.41
CA PRO A 70 7.99 2.48 -32.31
C PRO A 70 8.95 1.31 -32.10
N GLU A 71 10.18 1.38 -32.61
CA GLU A 71 11.21 0.34 -32.42
C GLU A 71 11.63 0.22 -30.95
N TYR A 72 11.65 1.35 -30.22
CA TYR A 72 11.89 1.34 -28.77
C TYR A 72 10.69 0.80 -27.99
N MET A 73 9.47 1.14 -28.41
CA MET A 73 8.25 0.75 -27.70
C MET A 73 7.86 -0.72 -27.97
N TYR A 74 8.15 -1.21 -29.17
CA TYR A 74 7.81 -2.53 -29.66
C TYR A 74 9.00 -3.10 -30.45
N PRO A 75 10.05 -3.57 -29.78
CA PRO A 75 11.13 -4.27 -30.47
C PRO A 75 10.56 -5.50 -31.17
N GLU A 76 10.87 -5.67 -32.45
CA GLU A 76 10.46 -6.87 -33.19
C GLU A 76 11.29 -8.05 -32.73
N ASP A 77 10.63 -9.08 -32.20
CA ASP A 77 11.23 -10.38 -31.89
C ASP A 77 11.51 -11.14 -33.19
N ASN A 78 12.50 -10.69 -33.96
CA ASN A 78 13.09 -11.46 -35.05
C ASN A 78 13.99 -12.58 -34.49
N ALA A 79 13.48 -13.33 -33.53
CA ALA A 79 14.02 -14.60 -33.08
C ALA A 79 13.77 -15.60 -34.21
N LYS A 80 14.77 -15.70 -35.09
CA LYS A 80 14.92 -16.68 -36.17
C LYS A 80 14.11 -17.96 -35.88
N GLU A 81 13.20 -18.29 -36.79
CA GLU A 81 12.52 -19.58 -36.89
C GLU A 81 13.56 -20.71 -37.00
N MET A 82 14.14 -21.10 -35.88
CA MET A 82 15.03 -22.24 -35.78
C MET A 82 14.18 -23.45 -35.42
N LYS A 83 13.50 -23.96 -36.46
CA LYS A 83 12.96 -25.32 -36.58
C LYS A 83 11.95 -25.75 -35.52
N VAL A 84 10.69 -25.51 -35.86
CA VAL A 84 9.55 -26.37 -35.51
C VAL A 84 9.86 -27.81 -35.97
N ALA A 85 10.23 -28.69 -35.02
CA ALA A 85 9.97 -30.13 -35.05
C ALA A 85 10.49 -30.78 -33.76
N ALA A 86 9.85 -30.49 -32.62
CA ALA A 86 9.80 -31.41 -31.49
C ALA A 86 8.55 -31.06 -30.67
N ASP A 87 7.48 -31.77 -31.03
CA ASP A 87 6.35 -32.15 -30.20
C ASP A 87 5.50 -31.05 -29.55
N ALA A 88 4.32 -30.94 -30.15
CA ALA A 88 3.07 -30.63 -29.47
C ALA A 88 3.02 -31.24 -28.07
N GLN A 89 3.03 -30.38 -27.04
CA GLN A 89 2.35 -30.70 -25.80
C GLN A 89 1.73 -29.44 -25.22
N GLU A 90 0.40 -29.51 -25.22
CA GLU A 90 -0.57 -28.84 -24.37
C GLU A 90 -0.03 -28.04 -23.18
N THR A 91 -0.63 -26.85 -23.01
CA THR A 91 -1.03 -26.26 -21.72
C THR A 91 -0.29 -26.80 -20.50
N SER A 92 0.95 -26.37 -20.32
CA SER A 92 1.62 -26.52 -19.04
C SER A 92 2.42 -25.25 -18.77
N THR A 93 1.99 -24.56 -17.72
CA THR A 93 2.81 -23.71 -16.86
C THR A 93 4.26 -24.16 -16.92
N PRO A 94 5.25 -23.26 -17.07
CA PRO A 94 6.66 -23.65 -17.04
C PRO A 94 6.90 -24.55 -15.81
N PRO A 95 7.53 -25.72 -15.95
CA PRO A 95 7.98 -26.45 -14.78
C PRO A 95 9.02 -25.55 -14.13
N GLU A 96 8.61 -24.89 -13.05
CA GLU A 96 9.49 -24.26 -12.09
C GLU A 96 10.48 -25.36 -11.71
N ALA A 97 11.68 -25.29 -12.26
CA ALA A 97 12.79 -26.15 -11.87
C ALA A 97 12.79 -26.19 -10.33
N PRO A 98 13.01 -27.34 -9.68
CA PRO A 98 13.07 -27.40 -8.23
C PRO A 98 14.21 -26.49 -7.79
N GLY A 99 13.87 -25.23 -7.51
CA GLY A 99 14.76 -24.28 -6.90
C GLY A 99 15.17 -24.84 -5.56
N PRO A 100 16.28 -24.36 -4.99
CA PRO A 100 16.69 -24.78 -3.65
C PRO A 100 15.47 -24.69 -2.72
N ILE A 101 15.03 -25.86 -2.24
CA ILE A 101 13.87 -26.00 -1.38
C ILE A 101 14.33 -25.42 -0.04
N ILE A 102 14.20 -24.11 0.12
CA ILE A 102 14.42 -23.49 1.42
C ILE A 102 13.26 -23.92 2.29
N THR A 103 13.56 -24.34 3.51
CA THR A 103 12.51 -24.67 4.46
C THR A 103 11.96 -23.38 5.09
N LYS A 104 10.80 -23.50 5.75
CA LYS A 104 10.19 -22.41 6.50
C LYS A 104 11.17 -21.82 7.51
N GLU A 105 11.90 -22.68 8.22
CA GLU A 105 12.86 -22.29 9.25
C GLU A 105 14.04 -21.51 8.66
N GLU A 106 14.51 -21.91 7.48
CA GLU A 106 15.58 -21.20 6.77
C GLU A 106 15.12 -19.82 6.31
N CYS A 107 13.90 -19.72 5.79
CA CYS A 107 13.28 -18.45 5.41
C CYS A 107 13.08 -17.54 6.64
N ILE A 108 12.56 -18.06 7.76
CA ILE A 108 12.42 -17.30 9.02
C ILE A 108 13.78 -16.86 9.57
N SER A 109 14.81 -17.70 9.47
CA SER A 109 16.18 -17.32 9.87
C SER A 109 16.75 -16.19 9.01
N MET A 110 16.34 -16.08 7.75
CA MET A 110 16.81 -15.03 6.84
C MET A 110 16.11 -13.68 7.06
N ILE A 111 14.78 -13.68 7.16
CA ILE A 111 13.98 -12.44 7.17
C ILE A 111 13.35 -12.13 8.54
N GLY A 112 13.36 -13.08 9.46
CA GLY A 112 12.68 -13.00 10.75
C GLY A 112 11.22 -13.43 10.70
N GLN A 113 10.69 -13.89 11.82
CA GLN A 113 9.31 -14.40 11.96
C GLN A 113 8.27 -13.34 11.59
N GLU A 114 8.44 -12.10 12.06
CA GLU A 114 7.52 -11.00 11.77
C GLU A 114 7.39 -10.71 10.27
N LYS A 115 8.50 -10.75 9.53
CA LYS A 115 8.49 -10.53 8.08
C LYS A 115 7.87 -11.70 7.34
N PHE A 116 8.14 -12.91 7.81
CA PHE A 116 7.54 -14.12 7.26
C PHE A 116 6.01 -14.10 7.41
N ASP A 117 5.52 -13.78 8.61
CA ASP A 117 4.09 -13.69 8.89
C ASP A 117 3.43 -12.59 8.04
N LYS A 118 4.11 -11.46 7.84
CA LYS A 118 3.64 -10.39 6.95
C LYS A 118 3.55 -10.83 5.50
N TYR A 119 4.53 -11.59 5.00
CA TYR A 119 4.47 -12.13 3.64
C TYR A 119 3.36 -13.16 3.50
N THR A 120 3.13 -13.99 4.52
CA THR A 120 2.06 -14.98 4.50
C THR A 120 0.69 -14.32 4.51
N ALA A 121 0.51 -13.25 5.30
CA ALA A 121 -0.70 -12.44 5.29
C ALA A 121 -0.93 -11.72 3.95
N LEU A 122 0.13 -11.30 3.27
CA LEU A 122 0.06 -10.57 1.99
C LEU A 122 -0.21 -11.49 0.80
N LEU A 123 0.46 -12.64 0.78
CA LEU A 123 0.44 -13.60 -0.34
C LEU A 123 -0.65 -14.67 -0.17
N GLY A 124 -1.21 -14.79 1.04
CA GLY A 124 -2.31 -15.70 1.35
C GLY A 124 -1.91 -17.17 1.48
N SER A 125 -0.62 -17.51 1.36
CA SER A 125 -0.12 -18.87 1.55
C SER A 125 1.31 -18.90 2.08
N GLU A 126 1.61 -19.95 2.85
CA GLU A 126 2.95 -20.20 3.40
C GLU A 126 3.96 -20.48 2.28
N GLU A 127 3.54 -21.24 1.28
CA GLU A 127 4.35 -21.60 0.11
C GLU A 127 4.76 -20.37 -0.71
N ALA A 128 3.86 -19.39 -0.86
CA ALA A 128 4.20 -18.15 -1.57
C ALA A 128 5.20 -17.30 -0.80
N SER A 129 5.14 -17.27 0.54
CA SER A 129 6.14 -16.62 1.38
C SER A 129 7.52 -17.28 1.24
N ILE A 130 7.56 -18.60 1.17
CA ILE A 130 8.78 -19.37 0.91
C ILE A 130 9.36 -19.00 -0.47
N LYS A 131 8.53 -18.93 -1.53
CA LYS A 131 8.96 -18.47 -2.85
C LYS A 131 9.50 -17.03 -2.82
N ARG A 132 8.87 -16.15 -2.05
CA ARG A 132 9.37 -14.77 -1.86
C ARG A 132 10.73 -14.75 -1.17
N CYS A 133 10.94 -15.58 -0.16
CA CYS A 133 12.25 -15.76 0.47
C CYS A 133 13.30 -16.29 -0.50
N GLN A 134 12.96 -17.23 -1.39
CA GLN A 134 13.89 -17.71 -2.42
C GLN A 134 14.31 -16.58 -3.37
N MET A 135 13.37 -15.71 -3.76
CA MET A 135 13.71 -14.53 -4.57
C MET A 135 14.64 -13.58 -3.82
N ILE A 136 14.36 -13.30 -2.54
CA ILE A 136 15.22 -12.44 -1.71
C ILE A 136 16.63 -13.05 -1.59
N LYS A 137 16.74 -14.37 -1.38
CA LYS A 137 18.02 -15.09 -1.30
C LYS A 137 18.87 -14.89 -2.56
N LYS A 138 18.25 -14.95 -3.74
CA LYS A 138 18.90 -14.75 -5.03
C LYS A 138 19.37 -13.30 -5.27
N VAL A 139 18.79 -12.31 -4.59
CA VAL A 139 19.14 -10.89 -4.73
C VAL A 139 20.20 -10.46 -3.72
N GLN A 140 20.33 -11.16 -2.60
CA GLN A 140 21.31 -10.86 -1.55
C GLN A 140 22.65 -11.59 -1.74
N GLN A 141 22.76 -12.50 -2.72
CA GLN A 141 24.02 -13.09 -3.18
C GLN A 141 24.59 -12.28 -4.35
#